data_AF-A0A094G386-F1
#
_entry.id   AF-A0A094G386-F1
#
_cell.length_a   1.000
_cell.length_b   1.000
_cell.length_c   1.000
_cell.angle_alpha   90.00
_cell.angle_beta   90.00
_cell.angle_gamma   90.00
#
_symmetry.space_group_name_H-M   'P 1'
#
loop_
_entity.id
_entity.type
_entity.pdbx_description
1 polymer ?
#
loop_
_entity_poly.entity_id
_entity_poly.type
_entity_poly.pdbx_seq_one_letter_code
_entity_poly.pdbx_strand_id
1 'polypeptide(L)'
;MGARRNSNQQDGTTTRMSSSREARRLRRSSPGWDGGEQLYANGHTESQSSSGRAGQQGDVLTSSHYNENISPLATVALEASQQLLTSQEATKVLIDACKKHAQESKEFPELQQKYNKLSNQQRFKDEKIKKLYHTITILQEQSSDRERAAEDTVAANLEESKKLQTEREELTKQTDTANKRLRVKEAELILEVNKKLSEKEAKLDEKFNTYREAQERNMEKREKDQADKLTNLEKSNANALHTINELKAKIEEQCLLLKAESGKCENLEAATSVFKKERGQLAEQLAHLQNEFSLKSKPLEFYTKQFLEISKTVEDVSNRYFGKELSQEEAKSLQESVLAKDALFSDVPFSDSDESVLLRIAHARRVISSALHATIWQPFSSDKSMPGSECSKLLAEIEVELTRSNTGGPQPSAYWNRCQQPTGGSSAAANFWRASTIRILESLPAATRNQESPVRESVSSGAPTSRVVTVVEGVLQVLSPLLNTLELNQFKVELSQIAAAAISVWVDAQADEQDFIE
;
A
#
# COMPACT_ATOMS: atom_id res chain seq x y z
N MET A 1 -17.51 2.61 -28.47
CA MET A 1 -18.06 1.96 -29.68
C MET A 1 -19.03 0.88 -29.23
N GLY A 2 -20.32 1.21 -29.27
CA GLY A 2 -21.40 0.40 -28.70
C GLY A 2 -22.09 -0.47 -29.74
N ALA A 3 -22.56 -1.62 -29.25
CA ALA A 3 -23.14 -2.79 -29.88
C ALA A 3 -24.16 -2.62 -31.03
N ARG A 4 -24.03 -3.57 -31.97
CA ARG A 4 -25.01 -4.23 -32.85
C ARG A 4 -26.49 -4.17 -32.44
N ARG A 5 -27.37 -4.08 -33.45
CA ARG A 5 -28.54 -4.98 -33.65
C ARG A 5 -28.99 -4.93 -35.12
N ASN A 6 -28.78 -6.03 -35.84
CA ASN A 6 -29.48 -6.37 -37.09
C ASN A 6 -30.54 -7.42 -36.75
N SER A 7 -31.75 -7.25 -37.26
CA SER A 7 -32.80 -8.27 -37.27
C SER A 7 -33.21 -8.57 -38.72
N ASN A 8 -33.23 -9.86 -39.01
CA ASN A 8 -33.56 -10.54 -40.27
C ASN A 8 -35.06 -10.54 -40.60
N GLN A 9 -35.34 -10.71 -41.92
CA GLN A 9 -36.33 -11.61 -42.57
C GLN A 9 -37.83 -11.49 -42.19
N GLN A 10 -38.84 -11.75 -43.04
CA GLN A 10 -38.90 -12.38 -44.36
C GLN A 10 -40.25 -12.08 -45.03
N ASP A 11 -40.29 -12.42 -46.31
CA ASP A 11 -41.34 -12.39 -47.32
C ASP A 11 -42.74 -12.92 -46.93
N GLY A 12 -43.75 -12.37 -47.61
CA GLY A 12 -45.07 -12.95 -47.76
C GLY A 12 -45.58 -12.76 -49.19
N THR A 13 -45.27 -13.72 -50.06
CA THR A 13 -45.83 -13.85 -51.40
C THR A 13 -46.60 -15.17 -51.52
N THR A 14 -47.48 -15.19 -52.51
CA THR A 14 -48.09 -16.35 -53.21
C THR A 14 -49.55 -16.72 -52.85
N THR A 15 -50.45 -16.12 -53.64
CA THR A 15 -51.37 -16.79 -54.57
C THR A 15 -52.31 -17.86 -54.02
N ARG A 16 -53.59 -17.48 -53.89
CA ARG A 16 -54.73 -18.39 -53.86
C ARG A 16 -55.50 -18.25 -55.18
N MET A 17 -55.30 -19.20 -56.11
CA MET A 17 -56.21 -19.41 -57.23
C MET A 17 -57.16 -20.57 -56.89
N SER A 18 -58.45 -20.38 -57.17
CA SER A 18 -59.40 -21.48 -57.32
C SER A 18 -60.43 -21.06 -58.37
N SER A 19 -60.27 -21.63 -59.56
CA SER A 19 -61.26 -21.67 -60.63
C SER A 19 -62.34 -22.68 -60.26
N SER A 20 -63.60 -22.26 -60.29
CA SER A 20 -64.75 -23.17 -60.24
C SER A 20 -65.43 -23.13 -61.60
N ARG A 21 -65.20 -24.17 -62.39
CA ARG A 21 -65.83 -24.40 -63.69
C ARG A 21 -66.92 -25.46 -63.52
N GLU A 22 -68.03 -25.20 -64.21
CA GLU A 22 -69.04 -26.16 -64.69
C GLU A 22 -69.96 -26.89 -63.68
N ALA A 23 -71.24 -26.48 -63.73
CA ALA A 23 -72.37 -27.39 -63.64
C ALA A 23 -73.42 -27.01 -64.70
N ARG A 24 -73.28 -27.58 -65.90
CA ARG A 24 -74.38 -27.75 -66.86
C ARG A 24 -75.07 -29.08 -66.54
N ARG A 25 -76.36 -29.04 -66.20
CA ARG A 25 -77.26 -30.20 -66.32
C ARG A 25 -78.46 -29.80 -67.17
N LEU A 26 -78.44 -30.24 -68.42
CA LEU A 26 -79.63 -30.41 -69.25
C LEU A 26 -80.47 -31.55 -68.63
N ARG A 27 -81.75 -31.30 -68.38
CA ARG A 27 -82.77 -32.35 -68.28
C ARG A 27 -83.50 -32.44 -69.62
N ARG A 28 -83.46 -33.64 -70.21
CA ARG A 28 -84.44 -34.12 -71.20
C ARG A 28 -85.77 -34.33 -70.50
N SER A 29 -86.86 -33.89 -71.13
CA SER A 29 -88.19 -34.51 -71.02
C SER A 29 -88.92 -34.26 -72.35
N SER A 30 -89.22 -35.35 -73.04
CA SER A 30 -90.14 -35.50 -74.19
C SER A 30 -91.05 -36.68 -73.83
N PRO A 31 -92.17 -36.97 -74.52
CA PRO A 31 -92.90 -36.22 -75.54
C PRO A 31 -94.44 -36.21 -75.27
N GLY A 32 -95.21 -35.52 -76.10
CA GLY A 32 -96.67 -35.63 -76.12
C GLY A 32 -97.25 -35.11 -77.42
N TRP A 33 -97.21 -35.94 -78.47
CA TRP A 33 -98.08 -35.81 -79.63
C TRP A 33 -99.26 -36.72 -79.37
N ASP A 34 -100.41 -36.12 -79.11
CA ASP A 34 -101.67 -36.83 -79.00
C ASP A 34 -102.24 -37.01 -80.41
N GLY A 35 -102.44 -38.27 -80.76
CA GLY A 35 -103.00 -38.70 -82.03
C GLY A 35 -104.33 -39.37 -81.77
N GLY A 36 -105.40 -38.63 -82.04
CA GLY A 36 -106.59 -39.10 -82.74
C GLY A 36 -107.64 -39.88 -81.96
N GLU A 37 -108.91 -39.49 -82.14
CA GLU A 37 -110.08 -40.36 -82.10
C GLU A 37 -111.14 -39.77 -83.06
N GLN A 38 -111.58 -40.48 -84.10
CA GLN A 38 -112.71 -41.45 -84.17
C GLN A 38 -113.92 -40.81 -84.88
N LEU A 39 -114.33 -41.29 -86.07
CA LEU A 39 -115.21 -42.44 -86.38
C LEU A 39 -116.71 -42.07 -86.42
N TYR A 40 -117.44 -42.93 -87.15
CA TYR A 40 -118.88 -43.01 -87.46
C TYR A 40 -119.31 -42.28 -88.74
N ALA A 41 -119.59 -42.95 -89.87
CA ALA A 41 -120.38 -44.15 -90.18
C ALA A 41 -121.91 -43.95 -90.09
N ASN A 42 -122.58 -44.58 -91.08
CA ASN A 42 -124.02 -44.73 -91.40
C ASN A 42 -124.41 -43.93 -92.67
N GLY A 43 -124.81 -44.54 -93.79
CA GLY A 43 -125.29 -45.91 -94.02
C GLY A 43 -126.73 -46.08 -93.54
N HIS A 44 -127.62 -46.50 -94.46
CA HIS A 44 -129.01 -46.97 -94.34
C HIS A 44 -130.02 -46.14 -95.18
N THR A 45 -130.47 -46.65 -96.34
CA THR A 45 -131.51 -47.67 -96.63
C THR A 45 -132.93 -47.16 -96.45
N GLU A 46 -133.73 -47.31 -97.51
CA GLU A 46 -135.09 -47.89 -97.50
C GLU A 46 -135.45 -48.23 -98.96
N SER A 47 -135.72 -49.50 -99.31
CA SER A 47 -137.02 -50.18 -99.23
C SER A 47 -137.98 -49.58 -100.28
N GLN A 48 -138.55 -50.32 -101.24
CA GLN A 48 -139.41 -51.52 -101.16
C GLN A 48 -139.39 -52.22 -102.56
N SER A 49 -139.21 -53.54 -102.71
CA SER A 49 -140.23 -54.62 -102.65
C SER A 49 -141.56 -54.26 -103.33
N SER A 50 -142.27 -55.06 -104.13
CA SER A 50 -142.14 -56.40 -104.72
C SER A 50 -143.47 -56.67 -105.44
N SER A 51 -143.44 -57.50 -106.50
CA SER A 51 -144.49 -58.45 -106.92
C SER A 51 -145.95 -58.02 -107.18
N GLY A 52 -146.52 -58.55 -108.27
CA GLY A 52 -147.76 -59.32 -108.16
C GLY A 52 -148.92 -58.95 -109.09
N ARG A 53 -149.18 -59.86 -110.04
CA ARG A 53 -150.48 -60.23 -110.65
C ARG A 53 -151.74 -59.74 -109.92
N ALA A 54 -152.75 -59.35 -110.70
CA ALA A 54 -154.14 -59.77 -110.53
C ALA A 54 -154.90 -59.59 -111.85
N GLY A 55 -155.66 -60.61 -112.25
CA GLY A 55 -156.67 -60.51 -113.31
C GLY A 55 -158.08 -60.34 -112.73
N GLN A 56 -159.03 -59.94 -113.58
CA GLN A 56 -160.48 -60.19 -113.55
C GLN A 56 -161.02 -59.73 -114.93
N GLN A 57 -161.66 -60.54 -115.79
CA GLN A 57 -162.97 -61.24 -115.78
C GLN A 57 -164.18 -60.40 -116.25
N GLY A 58 -164.95 -61.01 -117.18
CA GLY A 58 -166.37 -60.80 -117.48
C GLY A 58 -166.67 -60.35 -118.93
N ASP A 59 -167.64 -60.90 -119.69
CA ASP A 59 -168.47 -62.10 -119.56
C ASP A 59 -169.28 -62.34 -120.88
N VAL A 60 -169.69 -63.61 -121.10
CA VAL A 60 -170.80 -64.21 -121.91
C VAL A 60 -171.12 -63.80 -123.39
N LEU A 61 -171.69 -64.62 -124.29
CA LEU A 61 -172.52 -65.85 -124.23
C LEU A 61 -172.34 -66.75 -125.49
N THR A 62 -172.39 -68.06 -125.25
CA THR A 62 -172.95 -69.22 -126.02
C THR A 62 -173.25 -69.08 -127.53
N SER A 63 -173.10 -70.10 -128.37
CA SER A 63 -173.69 -71.44 -128.16
C SER A 63 -173.22 -72.43 -129.23
N SER A 64 -172.96 -73.66 -128.78
CA SER A 64 -173.48 -74.96 -129.26
C SER A 64 -173.73 -75.13 -130.77
N HIS A 65 -173.50 -76.29 -131.38
CA HIS A 65 -173.04 -77.58 -130.92
C HIS A 65 -172.94 -78.44 -132.17
N TYR A 66 -172.06 -79.42 -132.07
CA TYR A 66 -172.23 -80.79 -132.55
C TYR A 66 -172.50 -81.00 -134.03
N ASN A 67 -171.52 -81.64 -134.66
CA ASN A 67 -171.55 -83.08 -134.97
C ASN A 67 -172.55 -83.33 -136.09
N GLU A 68 -172.23 -84.10 -137.09
CA GLU A 68 -171.13 -84.99 -137.30
C GLU A 68 -171.31 -85.36 -138.75
N ASN A 69 -170.19 -85.66 -139.39
CA ASN A 69 -170.15 -86.35 -140.66
C ASN A 69 -170.62 -85.54 -141.86
N ILE A 70 -170.02 -85.91 -142.98
CA ILE A 70 -170.42 -85.64 -144.36
C ILE A 70 -169.49 -84.66 -145.09
N SER A 71 -168.50 -85.30 -145.70
CA SER A 71 -167.87 -84.98 -146.99
C SER A 71 -166.77 -83.91 -147.07
N PRO A 72 -165.66 -84.19 -147.80
CA PRO A 72 -164.34 -83.55 -147.61
C PRO A 72 -164.15 -82.22 -148.35
N LEU A 73 -165.21 -81.60 -148.87
CA LEU A 73 -165.09 -80.44 -149.77
C LEU A 73 -165.50 -79.10 -149.13
N ALA A 74 -166.27 -79.12 -148.03
CA ALA A 74 -166.77 -77.90 -147.39
C ALA A 74 -165.90 -77.39 -146.23
N THR A 75 -165.07 -78.25 -145.62
CA THR A 75 -164.12 -77.90 -144.53
C THR A 75 -162.95 -77.02 -145.00
N VAL A 76 -162.46 -77.21 -146.22
CA VAL A 76 -161.28 -76.51 -146.76
C VAL A 76 -161.53 -75.01 -146.97
N ALA A 77 -162.76 -74.61 -147.30
CA ALA A 77 -163.08 -73.22 -147.60
C ALA A 77 -163.24 -72.34 -146.34
N LEU A 78 -163.61 -72.92 -145.20
CA LEU A 78 -163.83 -72.19 -143.94
C LEU A 78 -162.54 -72.14 -143.08
N GLU A 79 -161.74 -73.21 -143.07
CA GLU A 79 -160.39 -73.21 -142.46
C GLU A 79 -159.45 -72.18 -143.07
N ALA A 80 -159.53 -71.97 -144.40
CA ALA A 80 -158.70 -70.98 -145.09
C ALA A 80 -158.96 -69.53 -144.63
N SER A 81 -160.21 -69.21 -144.25
CA SER A 81 -160.57 -67.86 -143.82
C SER A 81 -160.14 -67.56 -142.37
N GLN A 82 -160.19 -68.57 -141.49
CA GLN A 82 -159.72 -68.44 -140.11
C GLN A 82 -158.18 -68.41 -140.00
N GLN A 83 -157.45 -69.11 -140.87
CA GLN A 83 -155.98 -69.03 -140.89
C GLN A 83 -155.47 -67.63 -141.28
N LEU A 84 -156.17 -66.92 -142.17
CA LEU A 84 -155.74 -65.60 -142.62
C LEU A 84 -155.73 -64.57 -141.46
N LEU A 85 -156.76 -64.59 -140.61
CA LEU A 85 -156.88 -63.67 -139.46
C LEU A 85 -155.82 -63.95 -138.38
N THR A 86 -155.56 -65.23 -138.07
CA THR A 86 -154.49 -65.60 -137.12
C THR A 86 -153.09 -65.22 -137.61
N SER A 87 -152.84 -65.25 -138.93
CA SER A 87 -151.57 -64.80 -139.51
C SER A 87 -151.35 -63.28 -139.36
N GLN A 88 -152.42 -62.50 -139.41
CA GLN A 88 -152.35 -61.04 -139.34
C GLN A 88 -152.01 -60.55 -137.93
N GLU A 89 -152.51 -61.24 -136.90
CA GLU A 89 -152.26 -60.90 -135.49
C GLU A 89 -150.85 -61.31 -135.05
N ALA A 90 -150.34 -62.45 -135.53
CA ALA A 90 -148.96 -62.88 -135.32
C ALA A 90 -147.93 -61.92 -135.93
N THR A 91 -148.26 -61.28 -137.06
CA THR A 91 -147.36 -60.34 -137.74
C THR A 91 -147.17 -59.04 -136.93
N LYS A 92 -148.19 -58.59 -136.19
CA LYS A 92 -148.08 -57.41 -135.32
C LYS A 92 -147.18 -57.65 -134.12
N VAL A 93 -147.27 -58.82 -133.48
CA VAL A 93 -146.43 -59.19 -132.31
C VAL A 93 -144.95 -59.25 -132.69
N LEU A 94 -144.62 -59.70 -133.90
CA LEU A 94 -143.25 -59.78 -134.39
C LEU A 94 -142.63 -58.39 -134.65
N ILE A 95 -143.42 -57.43 -135.11
CA ILE A 95 -142.96 -56.05 -135.34
C ILE A 95 -142.61 -55.34 -134.02
N ASP A 96 -143.39 -55.54 -132.96
CA ASP A 96 -143.12 -54.93 -131.66
C ASP A 96 -141.92 -55.58 -130.94
N ALA A 97 -141.67 -56.88 -131.14
CA ALA A 97 -140.47 -57.54 -130.64
C ALA A 97 -139.18 -57.01 -131.29
N CYS A 98 -139.19 -56.77 -132.61
CA CYS A 98 -138.04 -56.23 -133.32
C CYS A 98 -137.69 -54.80 -132.91
N LYS A 99 -138.68 -53.96 -132.57
CA LYS A 99 -138.41 -52.61 -132.05
C LYS A 99 -137.74 -52.62 -130.67
N LYS A 100 -138.06 -53.58 -129.80
CA LYS A 100 -137.45 -53.68 -128.46
C LYS A 100 -135.98 -54.09 -128.51
N HIS A 101 -135.63 -55.04 -129.36
CA HIS A 101 -134.25 -55.53 -129.50
C HIS A 101 -133.29 -54.51 -130.15
N ALA A 102 -133.82 -53.59 -130.97
CA ALA A 102 -133.03 -52.49 -131.54
C ALA A 102 -132.65 -51.42 -130.49
N GLN A 103 -133.44 -51.26 -129.41
CA GLN A 103 -133.18 -50.30 -128.35
C GLN A 103 -132.08 -50.80 -127.39
N GLU A 104 -132.12 -52.08 -127.00
CA GLU A 104 -131.13 -52.70 -126.09
C GLU A 104 -129.71 -52.79 -126.71
N SER A 105 -129.61 -52.86 -128.05
CA SER A 105 -128.31 -52.91 -128.75
C SER A 105 -127.51 -51.59 -128.67
N LYS A 106 -128.13 -50.47 -128.26
CA LYS A 106 -127.43 -49.18 -128.10
C LYS A 106 -126.72 -49.00 -126.75
N GLU A 107 -127.07 -49.74 -125.69
CA GLU A 107 -126.55 -49.49 -124.33
C GLU A 107 -125.33 -50.36 -123.92
N PHE A 108 -125.03 -51.46 -124.64
CA PHE A 108 -123.96 -52.39 -124.27
C PHE A 108 -122.52 -51.81 -124.26
N PRO A 109 -122.11 -50.89 -125.16
CA PRO A 109 -120.73 -50.39 -125.20
C PRO A 109 -120.31 -49.59 -123.95
N GLU A 110 -121.23 -48.84 -123.34
CA GLU A 110 -120.92 -47.97 -122.20
C GLU A 110 -120.65 -48.76 -120.91
N LEU A 111 -121.33 -49.89 -120.70
CA LEU A 111 -121.14 -50.77 -119.54
C LEU A 111 -119.77 -51.45 -119.54
N GLN A 112 -119.28 -51.87 -120.71
CA GLN A 112 -117.99 -52.55 -120.84
C GLN A 112 -116.81 -51.61 -120.49
N GLN A 113 -116.92 -50.32 -120.84
CA GLN A 113 -115.87 -49.34 -120.55
C GLN A 113 -115.76 -49.04 -119.05
N LYS A 114 -116.89 -49.02 -118.32
CA LYS A 114 -116.92 -48.78 -116.87
C LYS A 114 -116.27 -49.91 -116.06
N TYR A 115 -116.47 -51.16 -116.46
CA TYR A 115 -115.89 -52.34 -115.79
C TYR A 115 -114.35 -52.36 -115.86
N ASN A 116 -113.77 -52.08 -117.03
CA ASN A 116 -112.32 -52.10 -117.22
C ASN A 116 -111.59 -51.02 -116.38
N LYS A 117 -112.24 -49.86 -116.15
CA LYS A 117 -111.66 -48.77 -115.35
C LYS A 117 -111.54 -49.13 -113.86
N LEU A 118 -112.53 -49.83 -113.30
CA LEU A 118 -112.52 -50.27 -111.90
C LEU A 118 -111.48 -51.39 -111.66
N SER A 119 -111.36 -52.35 -112.58
CA SER A 119 -110.42 -53.47 -112.45
C SER A 119 -108.95 -53.03 -112.36
N ASN A 120 -108.55 -52.04 -113.17
CA ASN A 120 -107.19 -51.50 -113.12
C ASN A 120 -106.88 -50.74 -111.82
N GLN A 121 -107.88 -50.07 -111.22
CA GLN A 121 -107.69 -49.34 -109.96
C GLN A 121 -107.46 -50.27 -108.77
N GLN A 122 -108.09 -51.45 -108.78
CA GLN A 122 -107.93 -52.45 -107.73
C GLN A 122 -106.51 -53.02 -107.70
N ARG A 123 -105.97 -53.42 -108.87
CA ARG A 123 -104.59 -53.94 -108.97
C ARG A 123 -103.53 -52.97 -108.42
N PHE A 124 -103.66 -51.67 -108.70
CA PHE A 124 -102.71 -50.67 -108.22
C PHE A 124 -102.72 -50.51 -106.69
N LYS A 125 -103.90 -50.59 -106.04
CA LYS A 125 -104.02 -50.49 -104.59
C LYS A 125 -103.42 -51.71 -103.88
N ASP A 126 -103.65 -52.91 -104.40
CA ASP A 126 -103.09 -54.15 -103.82
C ASP A 126 -101.56 -54.18 -103.87
N GLU A 127 -100.96 -53.70 -104.98
CA GLU A 127 -99.50 -53.60 -105.11
C GLU A 127 -98.90 -52.59 -104.12
N LYS A 128 -99.60 -51.49 -103.86
CA LYS A 128 -99.19 -50.48 -102.86
C LYS A 128 -99.28 -51.04 -101.43
N ILE A 129 -100.29 -51.84 -101.12
CA ILE A 129 -100.44 -52.50 -99.81
C ILE A 129 -99.28 -53.47 -99.57
N LYS A 130 -98.92 -54.29 -100.56
CA LYS A 130 -97.77 -55.22 -100.43
C LYS A 130 -96.46 -54.50 -100.12
N LYS A 131 -96.19 -53.35 -100.76
CA LYS A 131 -94.97 -52.56 -100.50
C LYS A 131 -94.93 -52.03 -99.06
N LEU A 132 -96.05 -51.49 -98.55
CA LEU A 132 -96.11 -50.97 -97.17
C LEU A 132 -95.94 -52.08 -96.13
N TYR A 133 -96.52 -53.25 -96.35
CA TYR A 133 -96.36 -54.41 -95.44
C TYR A 133 -94.88 -54.80 -95.30
N HIS A 134 -94.14 -54.85 -96.41
CA HIS A 134 -92.71 -55.17 -96.38
C HIS A 134 -91.87 -54.14 -95.62
N THR A 135 -92.19 -52.84 -95.75
CA THR A 135 -91.51 -51.77 -95.01
C THR A 135 -91.72 -51.88 -93.50
N ILE A 136 -92.95 -52.22 -93.06
CA ILE A 136 -93.26 -52.39 -91.64
C ILE A 136 -92.45 -53.54 -91.04
N THR A 137 -92.31 -54.66 -91.75
CA THR A 137 -91.53 -55.82 -91.26
C THR A 137 -90.07 -55.48 -91.01
N ILE A 138 -89.41 -54.74 -91.92
CA ILE A 138 -88.00 -54.35 -91.77
C ILE A 138 -87.79 -53.41 -90.56
N LEU A 139 -88.73 -52.49 -90.32
CA LEU A 139 -88.63 -51.55 -89.20
C LEU A 139 -88.77 -52.23 -87.83
N GLN A 140 -89.61 -53.26 -87.72
CA GLN A 140 -89.74 -54.05 -86.49
C GLN A 140 -88.46 -54.84 -86.17
N GLU A 141 -87.78 -55.38 -87.18
CA GLU A 141 -86.53 -56.12 -87.00
C GLU A 141 -85.41 -55.20 -86.49
N GLN A 142 -85.24 -54.02 -87.10
CA GLN A 142 -84.25 -53.03 -86.65
C GLN A 142 -84.48 -52.50 -85.23
N SER A 143 -85.73 -52.41 -84.76
CA SER A 143 -85.98 -51.95 -83.39
C SER A 143 -85.57 -53.00 -82.37
N SER A 144 -85.83 -54.29 -82.63
CA SER A 144 -85.46 -55.38 -81.71
C SER A 144 -83.95 -55.51 -81.55
N ASP A 145 -83.17 -55.38 -82.63
CA ASP A 145 -81.71 -55.48 -82.53
C ASP A 145 -81.07 -54.30 -81.79
N ARG A 146 -81.63 -53.09 -81.90
CA ARG A 146 -81.16 -51.94 -81.11
C ARG A 146 -81.44 -52.08 -79.61
N GLU A 147 -82.58 -52.67 -79.25
CA GLU A 147 -82.95 -52.92 -77.85
C GLU A 147 -82.00 -53.94 -77.21
N ARG A 148 -81.70 -55.03 -77.90
CA ARG A 148 -80.73 -56.05 -77.46
C ARG A 148 -79.33 -55.47 -77.24
N ALA A 149 -78.84 -54.63 -78.16
CA ALA A 149 -77.53 -53.98 -78.01
C ALA A 149 -77.46 -52.99 -76.83
N ALA A 150 -78.57 -52.33 -76.48
CA ALA A 150 -78.62 -51.44 -75.32
C ALA A 150 -78.51 -52.22 -74.01
N GLU A 151 -79.19 -53.37 -73.90
CA GLU A 151 -79.13 -54.23 -72.71
C GLU A 151 -77.70 -54.74 -72.42
N ASP A 152 -76.99 -55.20 -73.44
CA ASP A 152 -75.61 -55.68 -73.30
C ASP A 152 -74.65 -54.58 -72.80
N THR A 153 -74.81 -53.33 -73.26
CA THR A 153 -73.97 -52.20 -72.80
C THR A 153 -74.25 -51.80 -71.35
N VAL A 154 -75.49 -51.94 -70.88
CA VAL A 154 -75.85 -51.66 -69.48
C VAL A 154 -75.25 -52.73 -68.56
N ALA A 155 -75.29 -53.99 -68.96
CA ALA A 155 -74.70 -55.09 -68.20
C ALA A 155 -73.16 -54.93 -68.04
N ALA A 156 -72.45 -54.57 -69.11
CA ALA A 156 -71.00 -54.38 -69.06
C ALA A 156 -70.57 -53.23 -68.12
N ASN A 157 -71.26 -52.09 -68.17
CA ASN A 157 -70.98 -50.94 -67.31
C ASN A 157 -71.21 -51.25 -65.82
N LEU A 158 -72.21 -52.07 -65.50
CA LEU A 158 -72.52 -52.43 -64.12
C LEU A 158 -71.43 -53.31 -63.52
N GLU A 159 -70.79 -54.17 -64.32
CA GLU A 159 -69.71 -55.04 -63.86
C GLU A 159 -68.38 -54.28 -63.71
N GLU A 160 -68.08 -53.33 -64.60
CA GLU A 160 -66.92 -52.44 -64.47
C GLU A 160 -67.02 -51.55 -63.23
N SER A 161 -68.22 -51.00 -62.94
CA SER A 161 -68.45 -50.18 -61.74
C SER A 161 -68.19 -50.96 -60.45
N LYS A 162 -68.49 -52.26 -60.39
CA LYS A 162 -68.19 -53.08 -59.20
C LYS A 162 -66.68 -53.28 -59.01
N LYS A 163 -65.94 -53.54 -60.09
CA LYS A 163 -64.47 -53.72 -60.03
C LYS A 163 -63.76 -52.46 -59.53
N LEU A 164 -64.13 -51.31 -60.06
CA LEU A 164 -63.56 -50.02 -59.62
C LEU A 164 -63.85 -49.72 -58.14
N GLN A 165 -65.02 -50.11 -57.65
CA GLN A 165 -65.36 -49.97 -56.23
C GLN A 165 -64.43 -50.81 -55.35
N THR A 166 -64.19 -52.08 -55.72
CA THR A 166 -63.30 -52.98 -54.96
C THR A 166 -61.84 -52.50 -54.96
N GLU A 167 -61.34 -52.01 -56.10
CA GLU A 167 -59.96 -51.48 -56.20
C GLU A 167 -59.78 -50.21 -55.36
N ARG A 168 -60.80 -49.34 -55.31
CA ARG A 168 -60.79 -48.14 -54.46
C ARG A 168 -60.77 -48.50 -52.96
N GLU A 169 -61.53 -49.51 -52.55
CA GLU A 169 -61.52 -50.01 -51.17
C GLU A 169 -60.18 -50.66 -50.79
N GLU A 170 -59.50 -51.30 -51.73
CA GLU A 170 -58.18 -51.88 -51.49
C GLU A 170 -57.09 -50.81 -51.39
N LEU A 171 -57.09 -49.82 -52.28
CA LEU A 171 -56.15 -48.69 -52.23
C LEU A 171 -56.29 -47.89 -50.93
N THR A 172 -57.52 -47.63 -50.48
CA THR A 172 -57.75 -46.91 -49.21
C THR A 172 -57.19 -47.70 -48.01
N LYS A 173 -57.39 -49.02 -47.97
CA LYS A 173 -56.78 -49.89 -46.93
C LYS A 173 -55.24 -49.88 -47.00
N GLN A 174 -54.65 -49.90 -48.18
CA GLN A 174 -53.20 -49.80 -48.34
C GLN A 174 -52.65 -48.44 -47.89
N THR A 175 -53.32 -47.34 -48.24
CA THR A 175 -52.91 -46.00 -47.79
C THR A 175 -53.03 -45.84 -46.27
N ASP A 176 -54.10 -46.38 -45.66
CA ASP A 176 -54.30 -46.31 -44.22
C ASP A 176 -53.26 -47.14 -43.44
N THR A 177 -52.91 -48.33 -43.93
CA THR A 177 -51.87 -49.16 -43.33
C THR A 177 -50.48 -48.53 -43.47
N ALA A 178 -50.17 -47.93 -44.62
CA ALA A 178 -48.93 -47.17 -44.82
C ALA A 178 -48.85 -45.95 -43.88
N ASN A 179 -49.93 -45.18 -43.76
CA ASN A 179 -50.02 -44.03 -42.86
C ASN A 179 -49.87 -44.42 -41.39
N LYS A 180 -50.47 -45.53 -40.96
CA LYS A 180 -50.28 -46.05 -39.59
C LYS A 180 -48.82 -46.43 -39.33
N ARG A 181 -48.15 -47.10 -40.29
CA ARG A 181 -46.72 -47.45 -40.17
C ARG A 181 -45.83 -46.22 -40.11
N LEU A 182 -46.11 -45.19 -40.90
CA LEU A 182 -45.38 -43.93 -40.85
C LEU A 182 -45.51 -43.22 -39.51
N ARG A 183 -46.73 -43.14 -38.95
CA ARG A 183 -46.96 -42.55 -37.62
C ARG A 183 -46.21 -43.28 -36.51
N VAL A 184 -46.15 -44.61 -36.55
CA VAL A 184 -45.37 -45.39 -35.57
C VAL A 184 -43.88 -45.07 -35.69
N LYS A 185 -43.32 -45.07 -36.91
CA LYS A 185 -41.91 -44.73 -37.12
C LYS A 185 -41.57 -43.29 -36.72
N GLU A 186 -42.48 -42.35 -36.98
CA GLU A 186 -42.32 -40.96 -36.56
C GLU A 186 -42.30 -40.84 -35.03
N ALA A 187 -43.21 -41.52 -34.33
CA ALA A 187 -43.22 -41.54 -32.87
C ALA A 187 -41.97 -42.21 -32.27
N GLU A 188 -41.50 -43.32 -32.85
CA GLU A 188 -40.25 -43.98 -32.45
C GLU A 188 -39.03 -43.07 -32.63
N LEU A 189 -38.93 -42.36 -33.76
CA LEU A 189 -37.86 -41.40 -34.02
C LEU A 189 -37.91 -40.22 -33.03
N ILE A 190 -39.09 -39.68 -32.74
CA ILE A 190 -39.25 -38.61 -31.75
C ILE A 190 -38.80 -39.07 -30.37
N LEU A 191 -39.20 -40.27 -29.94
CA LEU A 191 -38.78 -40.82 -28.65
C LEU A 191 -37.26 -41.02 -28.58
N GLU A 192 -36.65 -41.58 -29.62
CA GLU A 192 -35.20 -41.82 -29.67
C GLU A 192 -34.40 -40.50 -29.68
N VAL A 193 -34.87 -39.48 -30.41
CA VAL A 193 -34.27 -38.14 -30.41
C VAL A 193 -34.39 -37.50 -29.02
N ASN A 194 -35.57 -37.56 -28.40
CA ASN A 194 -35.79 -36.99 -27.06
C ASN A 194 -34.93 -37.69 -26.00
N LYS A 195 -34.79 -39.03 -26.07
CA LYS A 195 -33.90 -39.79 -25.19
C LYS A 195 -32.44 -39.32 -25.34
N LYS A 196 -31.95 -39.19 -26.58
CA LYS A 196 -30.58 -38.73 -26.86
C LYS A 196 -30.34 -37.28 -26.45
N LEU A 197 -31.35 -36.41 -26.60
CA LEU A 197 -31.28 -35.03 -26.11
C LEU A 197 -31.20 -34.99 -24.59
N SER A 198 -32.07 -35.72 -23.91
CA SER A 198 -32.08 -35.82 -22.44
C SER A 198 -30.76 -36.39 -21.89
N GLU A 199 -30.19 -37.43 -22.50
CA GLU A 199 -28.88 -37.97 -22.10
C GLU A 199 -27.74 -36.95 -22.30
N LYS A 200 -27.80 -36.12 -23.35
CA LYS A 200 -26.79 -35.08 -23.61
C LYS A 200 -26.95 -33.92 -22.63
N GLU A 201 -28.17 -33.50 -22.33
CA GLU A 201 -28.48 -32.47 -21.33
C GLU A 201 -27.96 -32.90 -19.95
N ALA A 202 -28.30 -34.12 -19.50
CA ALA A 202 -27.82 -34.65 -18.24
C ALA A 202 -26.28 -34.69 -18.15
N LYS A 203 -25.59 -35.10 -19.22
CA LYS A 203 -24.11 -35.11 -19.27
C LYS A 203 -23.51 -33.71 -19.26
N LEU A 204 -24.16 -32.73 -19.88
CA LEU A 204 -23.71 -31.34 -19.85
C LEU A 204 -23.91 -30.74 -18.46
N ASP A 205 -25.05 -30.99 -17.83
CA ASP A 205 -25.35 -30.54 -16.47
C ASP A 205 -24.39 -31.16 -15.45
N GLU A 206 -24.11 -32.46 -15.54
CA GLU A 206 -23.14 -33.13 -14.67
C GLU A 206 -21.73 -32.53 -14.82
N LYS A 207 -21.27 -32.30 -16.05
CA LYS A 207 -19.98 -31.63 -16.31
C LYS A 207 -19.96 -30.20 -15.80
N PHE A 208 -21.06 -29.47 -15.96
CA PHE A 208 -21.15 -28.09 -15.50
C PHE A 208 -21.16 -28.00 -13.98
N ASN A 209 -21.90 -28.89 -13.31
CA ASN A 209 -21.96 -28.95 -11.85
C ASN A 209 -20.61 -29.38 -11.26
N THR A 210 -19.98 -30.44 -11.79
CA THR A 210 -18.64 -30.86 -11.33
C THR A 210 -17.59 -29.77 -11.52
N TYR A 211 -17.61 -29.05 -12.65
CA TYR A 211 -16.74 -27.90 -12.87
C TYR A 211 -17.01 -26.78 -11.86
N ARG A 212 -18.28 -26.44 -11.63
CA ARG A 212 -18.70 -25.41 -10.67
C ARG A 212 -18.23 -25.76 -9.25
N GLU A 213 -18.50 -26.96 -8.78
CA GLU A 213 -18.09 -27.42 -7.44
C GLU A 213 -16.57 -27.44 -7.29
N ALA A 214 -15.83 -27.85 -8.31
CA ALA A 214 -14.37 -27.81 -8.29
C ALA A 214 -13.83 -26.38 -8.22
N GLN A 215 -14.47 -25.45 -8.94
CA GLN A 215 -14.14 -24.03 -8.90
C GLN A 215 -14.47 -23.41 -7.53
N GLU A 216 -15.62 -23.74 -6.96
CA GLU A 216 -16.05 -23.28 -5.63
C GLU A 216 -15.11 -23.77 -4.53
N ARG A 217 -14.75 -25.06 -4.53
CA ARG A 217 -13.74 -25.63 -3.62
C ARG A 217 -12.37 -24.96 -3.76
N ASN A 218 -11.98 -24.58 -4.98
CA ASN A 218 -10.71 -23.88 -5.22
C ASN A 218 -10.76 -22.45 -4.65
N MET A 219 -11.86 -21.74 -4.85
CA MET A 219 -12.08 -20.41 -4.30
C MET A 219 -12.10 -20.44 -2.77
N GLU A 220 -12.86 -21.34 -2.16
CA GLU A 220 -12.93 -21.50 -0.70
C GLU A 220 -11.55 -21.82 -0.11
N LYS A 221 -10.78 -22.70 -0.75
CA LYS A 221 -9.40 -22.99 -0.33
C LYS A 221 -8.51 -21.75 -0.41
N ARG A 222 -8.59 -20.96 -1.49
CA ARG A 222 -7.81 -19.72 -1.62
C ARG A 222 -8.22 -18.67 -0.59
N GLU A 223 -9.51 -18.52 -0.34
CA GLU A 223 -10.03 -17.59 0.67
C GLU A 223 -9.55 -17.98 2.06
N LYS A 224 -9.58 -19.28 2.40
CA LYS A 224 -9.03 -19.78 3.65
C LYS A 224 -7.52 -19.55 3.76
N ASP A 225 -6.75 -19.90 2.72
CA ASP A 225 -5.30 -19.67 2.68
C ASP A 225 -4.95 -18.17 2.80
N GLN A 226 -5.78 -17.28 2.24
CA GLN A 226 -5.61 -15.83 2.36
C GLN A 226 -5.98 -15.32 3.75
N ALA A 227 -7.08 -15.80 4.34
CA ALA A 227 -7.48 -15.47 5.70
C ALA A 227 -6.42 -15.90 6.72
N ASP A 228 -5.88 -17.11 6.59
CA ASP A 228 -4.80 -17.62 7.44
C ASP A 228 -3.51 -16.80 7.26
N LYS A 229 -3.20 -16.33 6.06
CA LYS A 229 -2.07 -15.41 5.83
C LYS A 229 -2.29 -14.04 6.46
N LEU A 230 -3.49 -13.47 6.31
CA LEU A 230 -3.84 -12.18 6.88
C LEU A 230 -3.76 -12.20 8.40
N THR A 231 -4.35 -13.20 9.05
CA THR A 231 -4.30 -13.36 10.51
C THR A 231 -2.87 -13.52 11.03
N ASN A 232 -2.03 -14.30 10.34
CA ASN A 232 -0.61 -14.43 10.68
C ASN A 232 0.15 -13.11 10.51
N LEU A 233 -0.09 -12.37 9.42
CA LEU A 233 0.52 -11.06 9.19
C LEU A 233 0.06 -10.02 10.22
N GLU A 234 -1.23 -9.99 10.56
CA GLU A 234 -1.78 -9.11 11.60
C GLU A 234 -1.14 -9.39 12.96
N LYS A 235 -1.01 -10.67 13.34
CA LYS A 235 -0.32 -11.07 14.58
C LYS A 235 1.15 -10.69 14.56
N SER A 236 1.85 -10.91 13.44
CA SER A 236 3.25 -10.52 13.29
C SER A 236 3.43 -8.99 13.37
N ASN A 237 2.51 -8.23 12.77
CA ASN A 237 2.55 -6.77 12.77
C ASN A 237 2.25 -6.22 14.17
N ALA A 238 1.28 -6.78 14.89
CA ALA A 238 0.99 -6.43 16.28
C ALA A 238 2.21 -6.67 17.19
N ASN A 239 2.89 -7.81 17.03
CA ASN A 239 4.13 -8.11 17.75
C ASN A 239 5.25 -7.13 17.40
N ALA A 240 5.43 -6.79 16.12
CA ALA A 240 6.43 -5.83 15.68
C ALA A 240 6.15 -4.41 16.20
N LEU A 241 4.89 -3.99 16.25
CA LEU A 241 4.51 -2.71 16.83
C LEU A 241 4.79 -2.66 18.33
N HIS A 242 4.53 -3.76 19.04
CA HIS A 242 4.86 -3.88 20.46
C HIS A 242 6.36 -3.70 20.69
N THR A 243 7.21 -4.44 19.96
CA THR A 243 8.66 -4.35 20.12
C THR A 243 9.21 -2.98 19.72
N ILE A 244 8.65 -2.34 18.69
CA ILE A 244 9.00 -0.96 18.32
C ILE A 244 8.69 0.00 19.47
N ASN A 245 7.53 -0.11 20.11
CA ASN A 245 7.16 0.77 21.21
C ASN A 245 8.04 0.55 22.45
N GLU A 246 8.38 -0.70 22.77
CA GLU A 246 9.34 -1.02 23.84
C GLU A 246 10.72 -0.43 23.57
N LEU A 247 11.22 -0.56 22.33
CA LEU A 247 12.51 0.00 21.94
C LEU A 247 12.51 1.53 21.96
N LYS A 248 11.41 2.17 21.53
CA LYS A 248 11.26 3.63 21.63
C LYS A 248 11.31 4.10 23.08
N ALA A 249 10.58 3.44 23.99
CA ALA A 249 10.61 3.76 25.41
C ALA A 249 12.03 3.62 26.00
N LYS A 250 12.76 2.55 25.64
CA LYS A 250 14.16 2.38 26.05
C LYS A 250 15.08 3.47 25.52
N ILE A 251 14.90 3.90 24.27
CA ILE A 251 15.68 4.99 23.67
C ILE A 251 15.41 6.31 24.41
N GLU A 252 14.16 6.62 24.71
CA GLU A 252 13.79 7.81 25.48
C GLU A 252 14.42 7.80 26.88
N GLU A 253 14.36 6.67 27.58
CA GLU A 253 15.02 6.49 28.88
C GLU A 253 16.54 6.71 28.79
N GLN A 254 17.20 6.09 27.80
CA GLN A 254 18.63 6.28 27.57
C GLN A 254 18.99 7.72 27.23
N CYS A 255 18.15 8.44 26.49
CA CYS A 255 18.36 9.85 26.19
C CYS A 255 18.26 10.73 27.43
N LEU A 256 17.34 10.43 28.35
CA LEU A 256 17.26 11.12 29.64
C LEU A 256 18.48 10.84 30.52
N LEU A 257 18.94 9.60 30.59
CA LEU A 257 20.16 9.22 31.31
C LEU A 257 21.40 9.92 30.75
N LEU A 258 21.55 9.97 29.42
CA LEU A 258 22.66 10.67 28.76
C LEU A 258 22.66 12.16 29.06
N LYS A 259 21.49 12.82 29.04
CA LYS A 259 21.37 14.24 29.41
C LYS A 259 21.72 14.49 30.88
N ALA A 260 21.34 13.58 31.77
CA ALA A 260 21.70 13.68 33.18
C ALA A 260 23.22 13.53 33.39
N GLU A 261 23.85 12.55 32.73
CA GLU A 261 25.30 12.36 32.79
C GLU A 261 26.08 13.50 32.13
N SER A 262 25.62 14.04 31.00
CA SER A 262 26.29 15.20 30.38
C SER A 262 26.29 16.40 31.32
N GLY A 263 25.18 16.66 32.02
CA GLY A 263 25.12 17.71 33.05
C GLY A 263 26.05 17.46 34.23
N LYS A 264 26.26 16.20 34.64
CA LYS A 264 27.27 15.87 35.68
C LYS A 264 28.70 16.13 35.19
N CYS A 265 29.01 15.76 33.95
CA CYS A 265 30.32 16.04 33.35
C CYS A 265 30.60 17.54 33.26
N GLU A 266 29.64 18.35 32.83
CA GLU A 266 29.75 19.81 32.79
C GLU A 266 30.03 20.41 34.18
N ASN A 267 29.32 19.94 35.21
CA ASN A 267 29.56 20.37 36.59
C ASN A 267 30.95 19.99 37.09
N LEU A 268 31.43 18.78 36.76
CA LEU A 268 32.79 18.34 37.10
C LEU A 268 33.85 19.17 36.37
N GLU A 269 33.63 19.49 35.10
CA GLU A 269 34.53 20.36 34.34
C GLU A 269 34.60 21.77 34.94
N ALA A 270 33.46 22.33 35.33
CA ALA A 270 33.40 23.60 36.06
C ALA A 270 34.18 23.52 37.38
N ALA A 271 33.96 22.49 38.20
CA ALA A 271 34.66 22.31 39.47
C ALA A 271 36.18 22.15 39.29
N THR A 272 36.61 21.34 38.32
CA THR A 272 38.04 21.16 38.03
C THR A 272 38.70 22.44 37.52
N SER A 273 37.97 23.29 36.78
CA SER A 273 38.48 24.61 36.37
C SER A 273 38.71 25.54 37.57
N VAL A 274 37.82 25.51 38.57
CA VAL A 274 37.96 26.26 39.82
C VAL A 274 39.19 25.80 40.59
N PHE A 275 39.34 24.48 40.80
CA PHE A 275 40.52 23.94 41.49
C PHE A 275 41.83 24.23 40.77
N LYS A 276 41.84 24.22 39.42
CA LYS A 276 43.03 24.62 38.64
C LYS A 276 43.41 26.07 38.92
N LYS A 277 42.42 26.97 39.02
CA LYS A 277 42.65 28.39 39.33
C LYS A 277 43.15 28.58 40.75
N GLU A 278 42.54 27.95 41.74
CA GLU A 278 42.97 27.99 43.14
C GLU A 278 44.40 27.46 43.31
N ARG A 279 44.73 26.35 42.64
CA ARG A 279 46.09 25.82 42.60
C ARG A 279 47.09 26.82 42.01
N GLY A 280 46.70 27.54 40.96
CA GLY A 280 47.52 28.62 40.40
C GLY A 280 47.77 29.74 41.40
N GLN A 281 46.73 30.21 42.08
CA GLN A 281 46.83 31.25 43.11
C GLN A 281 47.68 30.81 44.30
N LEU A 282 47.53 29.58 44.77
CA LEU A 282 48.36 29.02 45.84
C LEU A 282 49.82 28.89 45.43
N ALA A 283 50.10 28.50 44.19
CA ALA A 283 51.46 28.43 43.67
C ALA A 283 52.11 29.82 43.58
N GLU A 284 51.35 30.84 43.16
CA GLU A 284 51.80 32.24 43.17
C GLU A 284 52.08 32.74 44.60
N GLN A 285 51.21 32.44 45.56
CA GLN A 285 51.42 32.77 46.97
C GLN A 285 52.66 32.08 47.54
N LEU A 286 52.87 30.80 47.22
CA LEU A 286 54.06 30.06 47.66
C LEU A 286 55.31 30.68 47.04
N ALA A 287 55.32 31.00 45.76
CA ALA A 287 56.44 31.67 45.11
C ALA A 287 56.72 33.05 45.73
N HIS A 288 55.68 33.81 46.08
CA HIS A 288 55.80 35.08 46.78
C HIS A 288 56.42 34.91 48.16
N LEU A 289 55.88 34.03 49.00
CA LEU A 289 56.43 33.73 50.33
C LEU A 289 57.85 33.20 50.22
N GLN A 290 58.11 32.30 49.28
CA GLN A 290 59.46 31.81 49.05
C GLN A 290 60.39 32.97 48.68
N ASN A 291 59.98 33.92 47.86
CA ASN A 291 60.80 35.09 47.53
C ASN A 291 60.97 36.07 48.71
N GLU A 292 59.94 36.27 49.53
CA GLU A 292 59.99 37.06 50.76
C GLU A 292 60.94 36.46 51.79
N PHE A 293 60.88 35.13 51.98
CA PHE A 293 61.67 34.40 52.97
C PHE A 293 62.96 33.77 52.40
N SER A 294 63.26 33.98 51.12
CA SER A 294 64.51 33.50 50.53
C SER A 294 65.64 34.39 51.02
N LEU A 295 66.52 33.80 51.82
CA LEU A 295 67.78 34.39 52.25
C LEU A 295 68.54 34.94 51.03
N LYS A 296 68.76 36.25 51.00
CA LYS A 296 69.82 36.87 50.17
C LYS A 296 71.21 36.63 50.76
N SER A 297 71.35 35.63 51.63
CA SER A 297 72.57 35.36 52.37
C SER A 297 73.70 35.01 51.43
N LYS A 298 74.88 35.59 51.66
CA LYS A 298 76.09 35.16 50.97
C LYS A 298 76.33 33.67 51.30
N PRO A 299 76.75 32.85 50.32
CA PRO A 299 77.02 31.43 50.59
C PRO A 299 78.04 31.27 51.72
N LEU A 300 77.93 30.19 52.50
CA LEU A 300 78.90 29.85 53.57
C LEU A 300 80.37 29.86 53.09
N GLU A 301 80.57 29.52 51.82
CA GLU A 301 81.86 29.55 51.12
C GLU A 301 82.49 30.95 51.11
N PHE A 302 81.67 32.01 51.02
CA PHE A 302 82.13 33.40 51.08
C PHE A 302 82.76 33.71 52.44
N TYR A 303 82.05 33.41 53.53
CA TYR A 303 82.53 33.67 54.89
C TYR A 303 83.78 32.85 55.21
N THR A 304 83.79 31.58 54.83
CA THR A 304 84.94 30.68 55.04
C THR A 304 86.20 31.24 54.38
N LYS A 305 86.09 31.77 53.15
CA LYS A 305 87.20 32.38 52.45
C LYS A 305 87.72 33.64 53.16
N GLN A 306 86.83 34.51 53.62
CA GLN A 306 87.19 35.76 54.29
C GLN A 306 87.89 35.51 55.65
N PHE A 307 87.39 34.57 56.45
CA PHE A 307 88.05 34.19 57.71
C PHE A 307 89.44 33.59 57.47
N LEU A 308 89.61 32.81 56.41
CA LEU A 308 90.90 32.24 56.03
C LEU A 308 91.90 33.34 55.63
N GLU A 309 91.46 34.37 54.91
CA GLU A 309 92.28 35.53 54.56
C GLU A 309 92.73 36.32 55.81
N ILE A 310 91.82 36.55 56.75
CA ILE A 310 92.16 37.17 58.05
C ILE A 310 93.16 36.30 58.82
N SER A 311 92.94 34.99 58.91
CA SER A 311 93.88 34.10 59.59
C SER A 311 95.28 34.13 58.96
N LYS A 312 95.36 34.17 57.63
CA LYS A 312 96.63 34.26 56.90
C LYS A 312 97.34 35.59 57.17
N THR A 313 96.62 36.70 57.16
CA THR A 313 97.21 38.01 57.49
C THR A 313 97.73 38.08 58.93
N VAL A 314 97.00 37.50 59.90
CA VAL A 314 97.47 37.36 61.29
C VAL A 314 98.75 36.54 61.38
N GLU A 315 98.83 35.44 60.62
CA GLU A 315 100.03 34.60 60.53
C GLU A 315 101.22 35.38 59.93
N ASP A 316 101.02 36.06 58.80
CA ASP A 316 102.07 36.83 58.11
C ASP A 316 102.61 37.96 59.00
N VAL A 317 101.72 38.69 59.68
CA VAL A 317 102.08 39.74 60.64
C VAL A 317 102.84 39.14 61.83
N SER A 318 102.36 38.02 62.38
CA SER A 318 103.01 37.40 63.54
C SER A 318 104.42 36.90 63.22
N ASN A 319 104.60 36.30 62.04
CA ASN A 319 105.91 35.85 61.56
C ASN A 319 106.88 37.01 61.37
N ARG A 320 106.40 38.12 60.78
CA ARG A 320 107.22 39.29 60.45
C ARG A 320 107.81 39.98 61.69
N TYR A 321 107.03 40.11 62.75
CA TYR A 321 107.43 40.89 63.93
C TYR A 321 107.99 40.06 65.07
N PHE A 322 107.50 38.84 65.27
CA PHE A 322 107.87 38.02 66.43
C PHE A 322 108.81 36.87 66.08
N GLY A 323 109.17 36.72 64.80
CA GLY A 323 110.14 35.75 64.30
C GLY A 323 111.61 36.18 64.38
N LYS A 324 111.93 37.28 65.08
CA LYS A 324 113.30 37.80 65.17
C LYS A 324 114.17 37.06 66.19
N GLU A 325 115.46 37.01 65.89
CA GLU A 325 116.52 36.63 66.84
C GLU A 325 116.59 37.68 67.97
N LEU A 326 116.81 37.23 69.20
CA LEU A 326 116.89 37.99 70.44
C LEU A 326 118.21 37.67 71.15
N SER A 327 118.98 38.70 71.51
CA SER A 327 120.15 38.48 72.35
C SER A 327 119.77 37.95 73.73
N GLN A 328 120.71 37.29 74.42
CA GLN A 328 120.47 36.67 75.72
C GLN A 328 120.04 37.67 76.82
N GLU A 329 120.43 38.93 76.70
CA GLU A 329 120.04 40.02 77.62
C GLU A 329 118.64 40.55 77.31
N GLU A 330 118.32 40.74 76.02
CA GLU A 330 116.98 41.11 75.55
C GLU A 330 115.96 40.03 75.91
N ALA A 331 116.30 38.75 75.71
CA ALA A 331 115.44 37.62 76.02
C ALA A 331 114.96 37.60 77.49
N LYS A 332 115.85 37.84 78.45
CA LYS A 332 115.51 37.86 79.88
C LYS A 332 114.65 39.07 80.24
N SER A 333 115.01 40.26 79.74
CA SER A 333 114.27 41.50 79.97
C SER A 333 112.84 41.45 79.39
N LEU A 334 112.71 40.89 78.18
CA LEU A 334 111.43 40.72 77.49
C LEU A 334 110.54 39.68 78.17
N GLN A 335 111.13 38.58 78.66
CA GLN A 335 110.39 37.53 79.36
C GLN A 335 109.73 38.06 80.64
N GLU A 336 110.45 38.83 81.46
CA GLU A 336 109.90 39.45 82.67
C GLU A 336 108.78 40.46 82.35
N SER A 337 108.94 41.26 81.29
CA SER A 337 107.97 42.27 80.87
C SER A 337 106.66 41.67 80.34
N VAL A 338 106.74 40.59 79.56
CA VAL A 338 105.57 39.93 78.98
C VAL A 338 104.85 39.03 79.98
N LEU A 339 105.58 38.35 80.87
CA LEU A 339 105.00 37.59 81.99
C LEU A 339 104.11 38.46 82.91
N ALA A 340 104.49 39.72 83.10
CA ALA A 340 103.70 40.67 83.87
C ALA A 340 102.37 41.08 83.19
N LYS A 341 102.22 40.80 81.89
CA LYS A 341 101.05 41.16 81.07
C LYS A 341 100.18 39.97 80.71
N ASP A 342 100.78 38.82 80.46
CA ASP A 342 100.06 37.57 80.17
C ASP A 342 100.74 36.39 80.87
N ALA A 343 100.03 35.80 81.84
CA ALA A 343 100.52 34.68 82.63
C ALA A 343 100.76 33.41 81.78
N LEU A 344 100.08 33.28 80.63
CA LEU A 344 100.22 32.14 79.73
C LEU A 344 101.54 32.18 78.93
N PHE A 345 102.33 33.25 79.08
CA PHE A 345 103.68 33.35 78.54
C PHE A 345 104.74 32.66 79.42
N SER A 346 104.37 32.10 80.57
CA SER A 346 105.33 31.43 81.49
C SER A 346 106.04 30.24 80.86
N ASP A 347 105.35 29.59 79.92
CA ASP A 347 105.78 28.32 79.35
C ASP A 347 106.51 28.52 78.01
N VAL A 348 106.66 29.77 77.54
CA VAL A 348 107.36 30.09 76.29
C VAL A 348 108.81 30.47 76.61
N PRO A 349 109.80 29.65 76.22
CA PRO A 349 111.20 30.00 76.39
C PRO A 349 111.53 31.20 75.49
N PHE A 350 112.30 32.16 75.98
CA PHE A 350 112.87 33.24 75.17
C PHE A 350 114.32 32.89 74.83
N SER A 351 114.53 32.39 73.62
CA SER A 351 115.85 32.10 73.07
C SER A 351 115.82 32.18 71.53
N ASP A 352 116.98 32.00 70.92
CA ASP A 352 117.13 31.91 69.46
C ASP A 352 116.97 30.48 68.94
N SER A 353 116.48 29.55 69.76
CA SER A 353 116.09 28.23 69.25
C SER A 353 114.89 28.35 68.32
N ASP A 354 114.86 27.53 67.28
CA ASP A 354 113.74 27.45 66.33
C ASP A 354 112.40 27.21 67.07
N GLU A 355 112.42 26.39 68.12
CA GLU A 355 111.26 26.12 68.96
C GLU A 355 110.79 27.34 69.74
N SER A 356 111.70 28.15 70.29
CA SER A 356 111.35 29.41 70.97
C SER A 356 110.73 30.41 69.99
N VAL A 357 111.29 30.53 68.79
CA VAL A 357 110.77 31.42 67.74
C VAL A 357 109.34 31.02 67.36
N LEU A 358 109.11 29.72 67.11
CA LEU A 358 107.78 29.21 66.78
C LEU A 358 106.76 29.43 67.91
N LEU A 359 107.16 29.24 69.17
CA LEU A 359 106.29 29.47 70.32
C LEU A 359 105.96 30.96 70.51
N ARG A 360 106.93 31.86 70.30
CA ARG A 360 106.70 33.33 70.31
C ARG A 360 105.71 33.76 69.23
N ILE A 361 105.88 33.25 68.01
CA ILE A 361 104.96 33.49 66.90
C ILE A 361 103.56 32.95 67.21
N ALA A 362 103.46 31.70 67.66
CA ALA A 362 102.18 31.07 67.99
C ALA A 362 101.43 31.83 69.10
N HIS A 363 102.17 32.34 70.09
CA HIS A 363 101.60 33.16 71.14
C HIS A 363 101.09 34.51 70.60
N ALA A 364 101.85 35.19 69.73
CA ALA A 364 101.40 36.42 69.10
C ALA A 364 100.09 36.22 68.30
N ARG A 365 100.01 35.12 67.52
CA ARG A 365 98.78 34.73 66.83
C ARG A 365 97.62 34.53 67.80
N ARG A 366 97.85 33.81 68.91
CA ARG A 366 96.84 33.59 69.96
C ARG A 366 96.31 34.91 70.52
N VAL A 367 97.19 35.85 70.86
CA VAL A 367 96.80 37.16 71.43
C VAL A 367 95.97 37.96 70.42
N ILE A 368 96.42 38.05 69.16
CA ILE A 368 95.69 38.76 68.10
C ILE A 368 94.33 38.11 67.86
N SER A 369 94.27 36.80 67.62
CA SER A 369 93.02 36.08 67.37
C SER A 369 92.06 36.12 68.55
N SER A 370 92.57 36.06 69.79
CA SER A 370 91.73 36.17 71.00
C SER A 370 91.11 37.56 71.13
N ALA A 371 91.88 38.62 70.81
CA ALA A 371 91.37 39.99 70.83
C ALA A 371 90.30 40.22 69.74
N LEU A 372 90.53 39.69 68.52
CA LEU A 372 89.53 39.71 67.44
C LEU A 372 88.26 38.95 67.85
N HIS A 373 88.41 37.76 68.40
CA HIS A 373 87.28 36.97 68.87
C HIS A 373 86.49 37.71 69.95
N ALA A 374 87.12 38.09 71.06
CA ALA A 374 86.43 38.69 72.20
C ALA A 374 85.79 40.06 71.89
N THR A 375 86.43 40.86 71.04
CA THR A 375 86.00 42.25 70.78
C THR A 375 85.13 42.37 69.52
N ILE A 376 85.35 41.50 68.52
CA ILE A 376 84.69 41.61 67.21
C ILE A 376 83.71 40.47 66.93
N TRP A 377 84.07 39.21 67.18
CA TRP A 377 83.24 38.06 66.76
C TRP A 377 82.36 37.46 67.85
N GLN A 378 82.68 37.65 69.13
CA GLN A 378 81.86 37.20 70.26
C GLN A 378 80.68 38.10 70.65
N PRO A 379 80.48 39.37 70.19
CA PRO A 379 79.27 40.11 70.51
C PRO A 379 78.06 39.60 69.71
N PHE A 380 77.75 38.30 69.79
CA PHE A 380 76.54 37.65 69.27
C PHE A 380 75.25 38.09 69.97
N SER A 381 75.31 39.06 70.89
CA SER A 381 74.11 39.54 71.59
C SER A 381 74.22 40.94 72.18
N SER A 382 75.41 41.57 72.19
CA SER A 382 75.68 42.70 73.07
C SER A 382 75.99 44.02 72.42
N ASP A 383 76.06 44.17 71.08
CA ASP A 383 76.18 45.53 70.51
C ASP A 383 74.99 46.42 70.92
N LYS A 384 73.83 45.81 71.21
CA LYS A 384 72.67 46.47 71.83
C LYS A 384 72.74 46.54 73.37
N SER A 385 73.62 45.82 74.06
CA SER A 385 73.75 45.84 75.53
C SER A 385 75.11 46.33 76.04
N MET A 386 75.98 46.87 75.18
CA MET A 386 77.21 47.53 75.60
C MET A 386 76.89 48.70 76.54
N PRO A 387 77.66 48.92 77.62
CA PRO A 387 77.47 50.07 78.50
C PRO A 387 77.49 51.37 77.68
N GLY A 388 76.34 52.05 77.59
CA GLY A 388 76.19 53.31 76.84
C GLY A 388 75.33 53.21 75.56
N SER A 389 74.94 52.01 75.11
CA SER A 389 73.99 51.85 74.00
C SER A 389 72.57 52.33 74.40
N GLU A 390 71.75 52.74 73.44
CA GLU A 390 70.36 53.15 73.69
C GLU A 390 69.51 52.00 74.26
N CYS A 391 69.75 50.76 73.81
CA CYS A 391 69.10 49.57 74.35
C CYS A 391 69.50 49.26 75.80
N SER A 392 70.75 49.54 76.21
CA SER A 392 71.16 49.38 77.62
C SER A 392 70.44 50.38 78.54
N LYS A 393 70.24 51.62 78.08
CA LYS A 393 69.44 52.64 78.79
C LYS A 393 67.98 52.23 78.89
N LEU A 394 67.42 51.70 77.80
CA LEU A 394 66.04 51.20 77.74
C LEU A 394 65.82 50.01 78.68
N LEU A 395 66.76 49.07 78.75
CA LEU A 395 66.71 47.95 79.69
C LEU A 395 66.79 48.42 81.15
N ALA A 396 67.63 49.41 81.44
CA ALA A 396 67.69 50.04 82.77
C ALA A 396 66.38 50.78 83.13
N GLU A 397 65.75 51.47 82.18
CA GLU A 397 64.44 52.09 82.38
C GLU A 397 63.33 51.06 82.64
N ILE A 398 63.34 49.94 81.91
CA ILE A 398 62.42 48.81 82.13
C ILE A 398 62.63 48.21 83.52
N GLU A 399 63.87 48.02 83.97
CA GLU A 399 64.20 47.50 85.30
C GLU A 399 63.71 48.43 86.43
N VAL A 400 63.87 49.75 86.27
CA VAL A 400 63.37 50.75 87.22
C VAL A 400 61.84 50.76 87.28
N GLU A 401 61.14 50.54 86.18
CA GLU A 401 59.67 50.50 86.18
C GLU A 401 59.11 49.18 86.73
N LEU A 402 59.78 48.06 86.44
CA LEU A 402 59.43 46.74 86.98
C LEU A 402 59.53 46.72 88.51
N THR A 403 60.58 47.32 89.08
CA THR A 403 60.75 47.46 90.54
C THR A 403 59.70 48.38 91.18
N ARG A 404 59.22 49.41 90.45
CA ARG A 404 58.09 50.26 90.87
C ARG A 404 56.75 49.51 90.86
N SER A 405 56.52 48.63 89.90
CA SER A 405 55.29 47.84 89.80
C SER A 405 55.17 46.73 90.86
N ASN A 406 56.29 46.25 91.38
CA ASN A 406 56.34 45.18 92.40
C ASN A 406 56.18 45.68 93.84
N THR A 407 56.16 47.00 94.08
CA THR A 407 56.11 47.60 95.43
C THR A 407 54.75 48.23 95.77
N GLY A 408 53.67 47.88 95.04
CA GLY A 408 52.29 48.20 95.44
C GLY A 408 51.82 47.34 96.62
N GLY A 409 52.03 47.84 97.84
CA GLY A 409 51.73 47.16 99.10
C GLY A 409 50.23 46.90 99.42
N PRO A 410 49.95 46.16 100.52
CA PRO A 410 48.65 45.52 100.79
C PRO A 410 47.76 46.35 101.76
N GLN A 411 46.42 46.30 101.60
CA GLN A 411 45.43 46.10 102.70
C GLN A 411 43.93 46.27 102.28
N PRO A 412 42.96 45.80 103.12
CA PRO A 412 41.75 45.09 102.71
C PRO A 412 40.46 45.89 102.94
N SER A 413 39.34 45.48 102.31
CA SER A 413 38.02 45.63 102.93
C SER A 413 36.94 44.82 102.22
N ALA A 414 36.01 44.34 103.05
CA ALA A 414 34.83 43.54 102.82
C ALA A 414 33.92 43.97 101.65
N TYR A 415 33.44 42.98 100.88
CA TYR A 415 32.02 42.60 100.72
C TYR A 415 31.90 41.75 99.45
N TRP A 416 31.72 40.44 99.60
CA TRP A 416 31.45 39.53 98.48
C TRP A 416 29.94 39.46 98.23
N ASN A 417 29.49 39.95 97.07
CA ASN A 417 28.64 39.20 96.13
C ASN A 417 28.19 40.06 94.93
N ARG A 418 28.74 39.77 93.75
CA ARG A 418 28.03 39.10 92.63
C ARG A 418 28.72 39.42 91.30
N CYS A 419 29.27 38.37 90.71
CA CYS A 419 29.66 38.22 89.31
C CYS A 419 30.75 39.17 88.78
N GLN A 420 32.00 38.86 89.08
CA GLN A 420 33.04 38.58 88.07
C GLN A 420 34.38 38.31 88.76
N GLN A 421 35.19 37.45 88.13
CA GLN A 421 36.60 37.12 88.39
C GLN A 421 36.90 35.80 89.13
N PRO A 422 38.07 35.17 88.86
CA PRO A 422 39.41 35.67 89.23
C PRO A 422 40.13 36.30 88.02
N THR A 423 40.62 37.55 88.00
CA THR A 423 41.72 38.20 88.75
C THR A 423 42.92 37.34 89.04
N GLY A 424 44.08 37.78 88.56
CA GLY A 424 45.37 37.30 89.05
C GLY A 424 46.54 37.71 88.19
N GLY A 425 46.88 39.01 88.16
CA GLY A 425 48.24 39.47 87.89
C GLY A 425 48.77 39.40 86.46
N SER A 426 48.20 40.15 85.49
CA SER A 426 48.89 40.43 84.21
C SER A 426 48.23 41.55 83.40
N SER A 427 47.79 42.65 84.03
CA SER A 427 47.18 43.77 83.27
C SER A 427 48.07 45.00 83.22
N ALA A 428 48.65 45.43 84.35
CA ALA A 428 49.56 46.58 84.36
C ALA A 428 50.88 46.29 83.63
N ALA A 429 51.49 45.13 83.88
CA ALA A 429 52.69 44.68 83.16
C ALA A 429 52.40 44.47 81.66
N ALA A 430 51.26 43.87 81.30
CA ALA A 430 50.88 43.68 79.91
C ALA A 430 50.59 45.02 79.19
N ASN A 431 49.98 45.99 79.87
CA ASN A 431 49.75 47.33 79.35
C ASN A 431 51.06 48.13 79.26
N PHE A 432 52.00 47.94 80.20
CA PHE A 432 53.34 48.51 80.14
C PHE A 432 54.13 47.95 78.98
N TRP A 433 54.21 46.62 78.83
CA TRP A 433 54.85 45.99 77.68
C TRP A 433 54.21 46.47 76.38
N ARG A 434 52.89 46.55 76.30
CA ARG A 434 52.19 47.11 75.14
C ARG A 434 52.58 48.57 74.85
N ALA A 435 52.56 49.43 75.86
CA ALA A 435 52.92 50.85 75.70
C ALA A 435 54.40 51.03 75.36
N SER A 436 55.27 50.24 75.96
CA SER A 436 56.72 50.26 75.72
C SER A 436 57.04 49.73 74.33
N THR A 437 56.41 48.64 73.88
CA THR A 437 56.56 48.13 72.51
C THR A 437 56.04 49.14 71.48
N ILE A 438 54.91 49.79 71.73
CA ILE A 438 54.39 50.87 70.87
C ILE A 438 55.38 52.03 70.81
N ARG A 439 55.88 52.49 71.96
CA ARG A 439 56.84 53.60 72.01
C ARG A 439 58.17 53.24 71.35
N ILE A 440 58.61 51.99 71.45
CA ILE A 440 59.79 51.46 70.76
C ILE A 440 59.55 51.50 69.25
N LEU A 441 58.43 50.94 68.77
CA LEU A 441 58.05 50.95 67.35
C LEU A 441 57.89 52.37 66.78
N GLU A 442 57.40 53.32 67.58
CA GLU A 442 57.26 54.73 67.21
C GLU A 442 58.59 55.52 67.27
N SER A 443 59.55 55.06 68.09
CA SER A 443 60.89 55.66 68.21
C SER A 443 61.90 55.14 67.19
N LEU A 444 61.61 54.02 66.50
CA LEU A 444 62.37 53.62 65.33
C LEU A 444 62.13 54.66 64.21
N PRO A 445 63.18 55.29 63.64
CA PRO A 445 63.01 56.31 62.62
C PRO A 445 62.22 55.77 61.43
N ALA A 446 61.13 56.47 61.07
CA ALA A 446 60.26 56.19 59.93
C ALA A 446 60.94 56.43 58.56
N ALA A 447 62.14 55.88 58.34
CA ALA A 447 62.90 55.99 57.09
C ALA A 447 62.86 54.72 56.21
N THR A 448 62.13 53.67 56.61
CA THR A 448 61.98 52.43 55.81
C THR A 448 60.58 52.20 55.27
N ARG A 449 59.76 53.26 55.15
CA ARG A 449 58.47 53.17 54.45
C ARG A 449 58.40 54.15 53.30
N ASN A 450 58.66 53.61 52.11
CA ASN A 450 58.41 54.20 50.79
C ASN A 450 59.22 55.47 50.47
N GLN A 451 60.39 55.29 49.86
CA GLN A 451 60.81 56.18 48.77
C GLN A 451 61.85 55.49 47.89
N GLU A 452 61.58 55.48 46.59
CA GLU A 452 62.56 55.24 45.53
C GLU A 452 63.83 56.04 45.84
N SER A 453 64.95 55.36 46.01
CA SER A 453 66.24 56.04 46.12
C SER A 453 66.60 56.72 44.80
N PRO A 454 67.12 57.95 44.88
CA PRO A 454 68.46 58.17 44.39
C PRO A 454 69.39 58.39 45.58
N VAL A 455 70.39 57.49 45.64
CA VAL A 455 71.73 57.67 46.22
C VAL A 455 71.88 58.82 47.22
N ARG A 456 71.92 58.49 48.50
CA ARG A 456 72.73 59.23 49.48
C ARG A 456 73.23 58.32 50.58
N GLU A 457 74.55 58.17 50.59
CA GLU A 457 75.35 57.58 51.65
C GLU A 457 74.96 58.19 53.01
N SER A 458 74.43 57.36 53.90
CA SER A 458 74.24 57.68 55.32
C SER A 458 74.99 56.63 56.12
N VAL A 459 76.29 56.88 56.28
CA VAL A 459 77.20 56.18 57.19
C VAL A 459 76.73 56.43 58.62
N SER A 460 76.27 55.39 59.31
CA SER A 460 76.19 55.38 60.78
C SER A 460 77.61 55.35 61.33
N SER A 461 78.17 56.53 61.63
CA SER A 461 79.60 56.76 61.86
C SER A 461 80.06 56.68 63.33
N GLY A 462 79.31 56.02 64.22
CA GLY A 462 79.60 56.04 65.66
C GLY A 462 80.44 54.88 66.24
N ALA A 463 80.38 53.67 65.67
CA ALA A 463 80.87 52.45 66.33
C ALA A 463 82.18 51.80 65.81
N PRO A 464 82.53 51.82 64.50
CA PRO A 464 83.61 50.96 63.98
C PRO A 464 85.01 51.39 64.47
N THR A 465 85.22 52.69 64.69
CA THR A 465 86.49 53.22 65.20
C THR A 465 86.76 52.81 66.64
N SER A 466 85.74 52.64 67.48
CA SER A 466 85.92 52.22 68.88
C SER A 466 86.44 50.79 68.98
N ARG A 467 85.87 49.84 68.21
CA ARG A 467 86.24 48.42 68.28
C ARG A 467 87.62 48.14 67.72
N VAL A 468 87.99 48.80 66.61
CA VAL A 468 89.35 48.73 66.07
C VAL A 468 90.36 49.21 67.10
N VAL A 469 90.09 50.35 67.74
CA VAL A 469 90.97 50.90 68.78
C VAL A 469 91.09 49.94 69.97
N THR A 470 90.00 49.34 70.45
CA THR A 470 90.03 48.38 71.56
C THR A 470 90.84 47.12 71.24
N VAL A 471 90.72 46.54 70.03
CA VAL A 471 91.57 45.41 69.61
C VAL A 471 93.02 45.83 69.56
N VAL A 472 93.31 46.99 68.96
CA VAL A 472 94.66 47.49 68.81
C VAL A 472 95.31 47.73 70.17
N GLU A 473 94.63 48.39 71.09
CA GLU A 473 95.13 48.65 72.44
C GLU A 473 95.31 47.36 73.25
N GLY A 474 94.35 46.44 73.18
CA GLY A 474 94.42 45.16 73.91
C GLY A 474 95.59 44.27 73.47
N VAL A 475 95.85 44.20 72.17
CA VAL A 475 97.00 43.44 71.65
C VAL A 475 98.31 44.17 71.96
N LEU A 476 98.37 45.49 71.80
CA LEU A 476 99.58 46.27 72.09
C LEU A 476 99.93 46.23 73.57
N GLN A 477 98.97 46.16 74.48
CA GLN A 477 99.23 46.02 75.92
C GLN A 477 100.09 44.77 76.26
N VAL A 478 99.95 43.70 75.47
CA VAL A 478 100.65 42.42 75.66
C VAL A 478 101.90 42.32 74.79
N LEU A 479 101.82 42.72 73.52
CA LEU A 479 102.89 42.49 72.55
C LEU A 479 103.84 43.68 72.33
N SER A 480 103.48 44.89 72.77
CA SER A 480 104.36 46.07 72.61
C SER A 480 105.76 45.92 73.21
N PRO A 481 105.99 45.22 74.35
CA PRO A 481 107.34 45.06 74.88
C PRO A 481 108.29 44.35 73.90
N LEU A 482 107.76 43.50 73.01
CA LEU A 482 108.53 42.69 72.07
C LEU A 482 108.94 43.44 70.80
N LEU A 483 108.46 44.66 70.60
CA LEU A 483 108.59 45.43 69.36
C LEU A 483 109.49 46.65 69.54
N ASN A 484 110.30 46.94 68.52
CA ASN A 484 111.05 48.19 68.47
C ASN A 484 110.12 49.38 68.13
N THR A 485 110.51 50.61 68.47
CA THR A 485 109.67 51.81 68.26
C THR A 485 109.22 52.01 66.81
N LEU A 486 110.04 51.61 65.84
CA LEU A 486 109.70 51.68 64.40
C LEU A 486 108.78 50.53 63.96
N GLU A 487 108.97 49.33 64.50
CA GLU A 487 108.11 48.16 64.27
C GLU A 487 106.71 48.37 64.87
N LEU A 488 106.63 49.01 66.05
CA LEU A 488 105.40 49.27 66.79
C LEU A 488 104.39 50.10 65.97
N ASN A 489 104.86 51.13 65.26
CA ASN A 489 104.00 51.98 64.45
C ASN A 489 103.41 51.22 63.24
N GLN A 490 104.23 50.41 62.56
CA GLN A 490 103.78 49.62 61.42
C GLN A 490 102.87 48.47 61.86
N PHE A 491 103.23 47.78 62.95
CA PHE A 491 102.40 46.74 63.55
C PHE A 491 101.02 47.25 63.96
N LYS A 492 100.94 48.47 64.50
CA LYS A 492 99.67 49.12 64.83
C LYS A 492 98.77 49.34 63.60
N VAL A 493 99.34 49.74 62.47
CA VAL A 493 98.59 49.93 61.21
C VAL A 493 98.08 48.59 60.68
N GLU A 494 98.94 47.57 60.64
CA GLU A 494 98.58 46.24 60.14
C GLU A 494 97.52 45.58 61.03
N LEU A 495 97.63 45.75 62.34
CA LEU A 495 96.62 45.28 63.28
C LEU A 495 95.27 46.01 63.12
N SER A 496 95.30 47.30 62.81
CA SER A 496 94.09 48.08 62.52
C SER A 496 93.39 47.58 61.25
N GLN A 497 94.16 47.19 60.23
CA GLN A 497 93.64 46.60 58.99
C GLN A 497 93.00 45.23 59.23
N ILE A 498 93.67 44.38 60.01
CA ILE A 498 93.13 43.06 60.42
C ILE A 498 91.81 43.24 61.18
N ALA A 499 91.76 44.16 62.14
CA ALA A 499 90.54 44.46 62.90
C ALA A 499 89.42 45.03 62.01
N ALA A 500 89.74 45.91 61.05
CA ALA A 500 88.78 46.45 60.10
C ALA A 500 88.22 45.36 59.16
N ALA A 501 89.06 44.46 58.66
CA ALA A 501 88.63 43.31 57.86
C ALA A 501 87.71 42.38 58.67
N ALA A 502 88.07 42.07 59.92
CA ALA A 502 87.25 41.27 60.82
C ALA A 502 85.88 41.91 61.10
N ILE A 503 85.80 43.24 61.24
CA ILE A 503 84.55 43.98 61.37
C ILE A 503 83.74 43.94 60.07
N SER A 504 84.37 44.08 58.91
CA SER A 504 83.67 44.00 57.61
C SER A 504 82.99 42.65 57.43
N VAL A 505 83.68 41.56 57.75
CA VAL A 505 83.10 40.20 57.70
C VAL A 505 81.96 40.04 58.69
N TRP A 506 82.09 40.63 59.88
CA TRP A 506 81.03 40.63 60.89
C TRP A 506 79.78 41.41 60.45
N VAL A 507 79.96 42.60 59.87
CA VAL A 507 78.85 43.44 59.37
C VAL A 507 78.13 42.75 58.21
N ASP A 508 78.87 42.13 57.30
CA ASP A 508 78.29 41.31 56.23
C ASP A 508 77.45 40.16 56.79
N ALA A 509 77.96 39.43 57.79
CA ALA A 509 77.25 38.34 58.43
C ALA A 509 76.01 38.80 59.21
N GLN A 510 76.07 39.99 59.83
CA GLN A 510 74.96 40.57 60.57
C GLN A 510 73.84 41.10 59.65
N ALA A 511 74.19 41.65 58.49
CA ALA A 511 73.21 42.07 57.49
C ALA A 511 72.42 40.88 56.94
N ASP A 512 73.10 39.74 56.74
CA ASP A 512 72.45 38.47 56.35
C ASP A 512 71.47 37.94 57.43
N GLU A 513 71.68 38.26 58.72
CA GLU A 513 70.80 37.87 59.84
C GLU A 513 69.62 38.85 60.05
N GLN A 514 69.78 40.14 59.75
CA GLN A 514 68.69 41.12 59.87
C GLN A 514 67.63 40.95 58.77
N ASP A 515 68.04 40.56 57.56
CA ASP A 515 67.16 40.16 56.46
C ASP A 515 66.37 38.85 56.76
N PHE A 516 66.62 38.18 57.89
CA PHE A 516 65.91 36.97 58.34
C PHE A 516 64.77 37.26 59.33
N ILE A 517 64.72 38.44 59.96
CA ILE A 517 63.79 38.76 61.07
C ILE A 517 62.74 39.83 60.71
N GLU A 518 62.92 40.60 59.63
CA GLU A 518 61.84 41.39 59.01
C GLU A 518 61.03 40.56 58.03
#